data_AF-A0A7C9KED4-F1
#
_entry.id   AF-A0A7C9KED4-F1
#
_cell.length_a   1.000
_cell.length_b   1.000
_cell.length_c   1.000
_cell.angle_alpha   90.00
_cell.angle_beta   90.00
_cell.angle_gamma   90.00
#
_symmetry.space_group_name_H-M   'P 1'
#
loop_
_entity.id
_entity.type
_entity.pdbx_description
1 polymer ?
#
loop_
_entity_poly.entity_id
_entity_poly.type
_entity_poly.pdbx_seq_one_letter_code
_entity_poly.pdbx_strand_id
1 'polypeptide(L)'
;MNKDTQNHFVIENQEFLNLFIQPQLKIHQGFGVTTYCFTLPAFQMGLSDIRGIFVTPSRAPYYWEGKIDYVEINRRKYTPDAFRNAKFRKAKEQAKLTLNGDTATLEVVISETMGVYPRSSELYWYYEQSTNVIAPLRYLQEEKPTAENTIKGSLDGERIL
;
A
#
# COMPACT_ATOMS: atom_id res chain seq x y z
N MET A 1 -16.57 -20.20 25.50
CA MET A 1 -15.27 -19.66 25.04
C MET A 1 -15.26 -18.18 25.38
N ASN A 2 -14.22 -17.66 26.03
CA ASN A 2 -14.16 -16.24 26.39
C ASN A 2 -13.94 -15.39 25.13
N LYS A 3 -14.56 -14.22 25.08
CA LYS A 3 -14.53 -13.29 23.93
C LYS A 3 -13.10 -12.88 23.58
N ASP A 4 -12.25 -12.73 24.59
CA ASP A 4 -10.83 -12.38 24.43
C ASP A 4 -10.03 -13.51 23.78
N THR A 5 -10.24 -14.76 24.19
CA THR A 5 -9.59 -15.93 23.58
C THR A 5 -9.97 -16.10 22.11
N GLN A 6 -11.24 -15.84 21.79
CA GLN A 6 -11.74 -15.91 20.42
C GLN A 6 -11.13 -14.82 19.54
N ASN A 7 -10.95 -13.61 20.07
CA ASN A 7 -10.27 -12.52 19.36
C ASN A 7 -8.79 -12.80 19.13
N HIS A 8 -8.07 -13.30 20.13
CA HIS A 8 -6.65 -13.65 19.98
C HIS A 8 -6.44 -14.74 18.92
N PHE A 9 -7.30 -15.77 18.92
CA PHE A 9 -7.24 -16.82 17.91
C PHE A 9 -7.47 -16.29 16.48
N VAL A 10 -8.42 -15.36 16.30
CA VAL A 10 -8.67 -14.74 14.99
C VAL A 10 -7.47 -13.92 14.52
N ILE A 11 -6.85 -13.13 15.42
CA ILE A 11 -5.65 -12.35 15.10
C ILE A 11 -4.49 -13.28 14.72
N GLU A 12 -4.23 -14.32 15.52
CA GLU A 12 -3.12 -15.25 15.29
C GLU A 12 -3.29 -16.05 14.00
N ASN A 13 -4.50 -16.54 13.73
CA ASN A 13 -4.81 -17.23 12.48
C ASN A 13 -4.68 -16.30 11.27
N GLN A 14 -5.05 -15.03 11.42
CA GLN A 14 -4.86 -14.03 10.38
C GLN A 14 -3.36 -13.78 10.13
N GLU A 15 -2.57 -13.52 11.17
CA GLU A 15 -1.11 -13.34 11.06
C GLU A 15 -0.41 -14.57 10.45
N PHE A 16 -0.89 -15.78 10.77
CA PHE A 16 -0.41 -17.01 10.14
C PHE A 16 -0.70 -17.05 8.63
N LEU A 17 -1.93 -16.72 8.21
CA LEU A 17 -2.28 -16.64 6.78
C LEU A 17 -1.48 -15.54 6.05
N ASN A 18 -1.20 -14.41 6.71
CA ASN A 18 -0.39 -13.32 6.16
C ASN A 18 0.99 -13.80 5.68
N LEU A 19 1.55 -14.83 6.31
CA LEU A 19 2.86 -15.40 5.93
C LEU A 19 2.84 -16.02 4.53
N PHE A 20 1.69 -16.50 4.05
CA PHE A 20 1.59 -17.29 2.82
C PHE A 20 0.84 -16.59 1.68
N ILE A 21 -0.11 -15.70 2.01
CA ILE A 21 -1.04 -15.11 1.02
C ILE A 21 -1.14 -13.58 1.15
N GLN A 22 -0.08 -12.90 1.58
CA GLN A 22 -0.11 -11.43 1.61
C GLN A 22 0.00 -10.84 0.19
N PRO A 23 -0.71 -9.74 -0.09
CA PRO A 23 -0.43 -8.91 -1.26
C PRO A 23 1.02 -8.46 -1.25
N GLN A 24 1.65 -8.42 -2.43
CA GLN A 24 3.04 -8.01 -2.59
C GLN A 24 3.15 -6.93 -3.65
N LEU A 25 4.15 -6.07 -3.51
CA LEU A 25 4.55 -5.10 -4.52
C LEU A 25 6.01 -5.38 -4.90
N LYS A 26 6.26 -5.55 -6.20
CA LYS A 26 7.60 -5.55 -6.79
C LYS A 26 7.77 -4.30 -7.64
N ILE A 27 8.89 -3.62 -7.48
CA ILE A 27 9.19 -2.37 -8.17
C ILE A 27 10.38 -2.62 -9.09
N HIS A 28 10.14 -2.53 -10.40
CA HIS A 28 11.18 -2.63 -11.42
C HIS A 28 11.53 -1.23 -11.91
N GLN A 29 12.79 -0.83 -11.71
CA GLN A 29 13.27 0.48 -12.14
C GLN A 29 14.06 0.34 -13.45
N GLY A 30 13.46 0.82 -14.53
CA GLY A 30 14.11 0.93 -15.84
C GLY A 30 14.60 2.34 -16.13
N PHE A 31 15.25 2.51 -17.28
CA PHE A 31 15.73 3.82 -17.73
C PHE A 31 14.54 4.73 -18.10
N GLY A 32 14.19 5.67 -17.22
CA GLY A 32 13.09 6.62 -17.43
C GLY A 32 11.69 6.03 -17.26
N VAL A 33 11.56 4.82 -16.72
CA VAL A 33 10.29 4.14 -16.46
C VAL A 33 10.39 3.36 -15.16
N THR A 34 9.36 3.44 -14.31
CA THR A 34 9.20 2.55 -13.16
C THR A 34 7.93 1.74 -13.32
N THR A 35 8.05 0.43 -13.15
CA THR A 35 6.91 -0.50 -13.19
C THR A 35 6.63 -1.01 -11.77
N TYR A 36 5.41 -0.81 -11.31
CA TYR A 36 4.91 -1.32 -10.04
C TYR A 36 4.05 -2.56 -10.33
N CYS A 37 4.54 -3.73 -9.94
CA CYS A 37 3.86 -5.01 -10.12
C CYS A 37 3.25 -5.45 -8.79
N PHE A 38 1.94 -5.36 -8.67
CA PHE A 38 1.23 -5.86 -7.49
C PHE A 38 0.79 -7.30 -7.71
N THR A 39 1.10 -8.16 -6.76
CA THR A 39 0.58 -9.54 -6.68
C THR A 39 -0.54 -9.55 -5.64
N LEU A 40 -1.76 -9.87 -6.08
CA LEU A 40 -2.99 -9.69 -5.34
C LEU A 40 -3.73 -11.03 -5.19
N PRO A 41 -3.64 -11.67 -4.03
CA PRO A 41 -4.37 -12.89 -3.74
C PRO A 41 -5.87 -12.61 -3.60
N ALA A 42 -6.69 -13.56 -4.06
CA ALA A 42 -8.15 -13.51 -4.03
C ALA A 42 -8.75 -12.23 -4.64
N PHE A 43 -8.11 -11.69 -5.68
CA PHE A 43 -8.57 -10.46 -6.33
C PHE A 43 -9.89 -10.65 -7.06
N GLN A 44 -10.89 -9.86 -6.67
CA GLN A 44 -12.20 -9.85 -7.29
C GLN A 44 -12.36 -8.56 -8.11
N MET A 45 -12.44 -8.71 -9.43
CA MET A 45 -12.58 -7.57 -10.32
C MET A 45 -13.87 -6.79 -10.01
N GLY A 46 -13.76 -5.48 -9.82
CA GLY A 46 -14.88 -4.60 -9.47
C GLY A 46 -15.25 -4.58 -7.99
N LEU A 47 -14.68 -5.45 -7.15
CA LEU A 47 -14.91 -5.48 -5.71
C LEU A 47 -13.65 -5.19 -4.90
N SER A 48 -12.48 -5.62 -5.40
CA SER A 48 -11.19 -5.36 -4.79
C SER A 48 -10.51 -4.17 -5.46
N ASP A 49 -9.77 -3.37 -4.69
CA ASP A 49 -9.01 -2.24 -5.21
C ASP A 49 -7.62 -2.13 -4.57
N ILE A 50 -6.67 -1.49 -5.26
CA ILE A 50 -5.40 -1.05 -4.68
C ILE A 50 -5.43 0.45 -4.50
N ARG A 51 -5.25 0.90 -3.27
CA ARG A 51 -5.15 2.31 -2.95
C ARG A 51 -3.68 2.65 -2.78
N GLY A 52 -3.24 3.76 -3.37
CA GLY A 52 -1.86 4.17 -3.36
C GLY A 52 -1.74 5.68 -3.22
N ILE A 53 -0.81 6.11 -2.36
CA ILE A 53 -0.42 7.50 -2.20
C ILE A 53 1.10 7.60 -2.09
N PHE A 54 1.68 8.39 -2.98
CA PHE A 54 3.07 8.80 -2.90
C PHE A 54 3.23 9.85 -1.81
N VAL A 55 4.19 9.61 -0.94
CA VAL A 55 4.47 10.39 0.25
C VAL A 55 5.97 10.55 0.44
N THR A 56 6.38 11.70 0.93
CA THR A 56 7.76 11.94 1.37
C THR A 56 7.79 12.04 2.89
N PRO A 57 8.76 11.38 3.58
CA PRO A 57 8.94 11.56 5.01
C PRO A 57 9.09 13.05 5.33
N SER A 58 8.32 13.53 6.31
CA SER A 58 8.48 14.90 6.79
C SER A 58 9.85 15.01 7.46
N ARG A 59 10.85 15.53 6.73
CA ARG A 59 12.08 16.02 7.35
C ARG A 59 11.68 17.29 8.09
N ALA A 60 11.69 17.23 9.44
CA ALA A 60 11.58 18.28 10.45
C ALA A 60 11.26 19.73 10.01
N PRO A 61 10.47 20.49 10.80
CA PRO A 61 9.72 21.66 10.37
C PRO A 61 10.64 22.79 9.92
N TYR A 62 10.92 22.87 8.63
CA TYR A 62 11.46 24.10 8.06
C TYR A 62 10.30 25.09 7.95
N TYR A 63 10.51 26.22 8.63
CA TYR A 63 9.70 27.43 8.71
C TYR A 63 9.20 27.91 7.34
N TRP A 64 8.24 27.21 6.75
CA TRP A 64 7.39 27.76 5.71
C TRP A 64 6.03 27.99 6.33
N GLU A 65 5.67 29.27 6.33
CA GLU A 65 4.47 29.91 6.87
C GLU A 65 3.18 29.50 6.11
N GLY A 66 3.09 28.23 5.72
CA GLY A 66 1.99 27.66 4.97
C GLY A 66 1.45 26.43 5.69
N LYS A 67 0.13 26.28 5.72
CA LYS A 67 -0.52 25.02 6.11
C LYS A 67 -0.05 23.92 5.16
N ILE A 68 0.88 23.09 5.61
CA ILE A 68 1.22 21.85 4.91
C ILE A 68 0.17 20.82 5.31
N ASP A 69 -0.65 20.39 4.35
CA ASP A 69 -1.60 19.30 4.56
C ASP A 69 -0.83 17.98 4.64
N TYR A 70 -0.58 17.53 5.86
CA TYR A 70 0.05 16.24 6.13
C TYR A 70 -0.98 15.11 6.09
N VAL A 71 -0.53 13.94 5.64
CA VAL A 71 -1.24 12.68 5.84
C VAL A 71 -0.56 11.89 6.95
N GLU A 72 -1.36 11.32 7.83
CA GLU A 72 -0.87 10.47 8.91
C GLU A 72 -1.03 9.00 8.51
N ILE A 73 0.09 8.28 8.48
CA ILE A 73 0.17 6.86 8.13
C ILE A 73 0.92 6.18 9.26
N ASN A 74 0.31 5.17 9.89
CA ASN A 74 0.92 4.43 11.00
C ASN A 74 1.52 5.34 12.09
N ARG A 75 0.76 6.37 12.51
CA ARG A 75 1.16 7.38 13.51
C ARG A 75 2.36 8.26 13.12
N ARG A 76 2.74 8.28 11.84
CA ARG A 76 3.81 9.13 11.29
C ARG A 76 3.24 10.11 10.27
N LYS A 77 3.75 11.35 10.29
CA LYS A 77 3.32 12.41 9.38
C LYS A 77 4.16 12.41 8.12
N TYR A 78 3.47 12.46 6.98
CA TYR A 78 4.08 12.54 5.67
C TYR A 78 3.49 13.67 4.84
N THR A 79 4.28 14.20 3.91
CA THR A 79 3.81 15.17 2.92
C THR A 79 3.41 14.42 1.63
N PRO A 80 2.15 14.53 1.16
CA PRO A 80 1.74 13.95 -0.11
C PRO A 80 2.49 14.52 -1.31
N ASP A 81 2.89 13.66 -2.24
CA ASP A 81 3.46 14.08 -3.53
C ASP A 81 2.34 14.16 -4.58
N ALA A 82 1.72 15.34 -4.69
CA ALA A 82 0.59 15.57 -5.58
C ALA A 82 0.89 15.19 -7.05
N PHE A 83 2.12 15.40 -7.50
CA PHE A 83 2.51 15.13 -8.89
C PHE A 83 2.64 13.63 -9.16
N ARG A 84 3.38 12.88 -8.33
CA ARG A 84 3.46 11.41 -8.48
C ARG A 84 2.10 10.76 -8.24
N ASN A 85 1.28 11.28 -7.33
CA ASN A 85 -0.09 10.82 -7.11
C ASN A 85 -0.97 10.95 -8.35
N ALA A 86 -0.91 12.10 -9.03
CA ALA A 86 -1.65 12.32 -10.27
C ALA A 86 -1.17 11.37 -11.39
N LYS A 87 0.16 11.18 -11.53
CA LYS A 87 0.72 10.22 -12.49
C LYS A 87 0.29 8.79 -12.20
N PHE A 88 0.39 8.35 -10.96
CA PHE A 88 0.00 7.00 -10.55
C PHE A 88 -1.47 6.73 -10.80
N ARG A 89 -2.36 7.68 -10.49
CA ARG A 89 -3.80 7.54 -10.75
C ARG A 89 -4.09 7.30 -12.23
N LYS A 90 -3.51 8.13 -13.11
CA LYS A 90 -3.66 7.98 -14.57
C LYS A 90 -3.06 6.65 -15.07
N ALA A 91 -1.89 6.27 -14.57
CA ALA A 91 -1.25 5.01 -14.94
C ALA A 91 -2.07 3.80 -14.48
N LYS A 92 -2.69 3.88 -13.30
CA LYS A 92 -3.53 2.82 -12.75
C LYS A 92 -4.80 2.60 -13.58
N GLU A 93 -5.40 3.66 -14.12
CA GLU A 93 -6.55 3.55 -15.05
C GLU A 93 -6.20 2.77 -16.32
N GLN A 94 -4.93 2.76 -16.72
CA GLN A 94 -4.41 2.05 -17.88
C GLN A 94 -3.65 0.76 -17.51
N ALA A 95 -3.72 0.36 -16.23
CA ALA A 95 -2.92 -0.74 -15.73
C ALA A 95 -3.35 -2.08 -16.35
N LYS A 96 -2.36 -2.94 -16.57
CA LYS A 96 -2.61 -4.27 -17.09
C LYS A 96 -2.90 -5.21 -15.94
N LEU A 97 -4.12 -5.75 -15.90
CA LEU A 97 -4.52 -6.80 -14.97
C LEU A 97 -4.38 -8.17 -15.65
N THR A 98 -3.66 -9.08 -15.01
CA THR A 98 -3.51 -10.47 -15.45
C THR A 98 -4.00 -11.41 -14.36
N LEU A 99 -4.89 -12.35 -14.68
CA LEU A 99 -5.40 -13.34 -13.74
C LEU A 99 -4.60 -14.65 -13.86
N ASN A 100 -4.04 -15.12 -12.76
CA ASN A 100 -3.24 -16.34 -12.63
C ASN A 100 -3.88 -17.24 -11.57
N GLY A 101 -4.99 -17.89 -11.92
CA GLY A 101 -5.79 -18.68 -10.96
C GLY A 101 -6.36 -17.79 -9.86
N ASP A 102 -6.07 -18.10 -8.60
CA ASP A 102 -6.55 -17.36 -7.42
C ASP A 102 -5.77 -16.07 -7.13
N THR A 103 -4.76 -15.76 -7.94
CA THR A 103 -3.93 -14.55 -7.79
C THR A 103 -4.07 -13.67 -9.01
N ALA A 104 -4.20 -12.36 -8.81
CA ALA A 104 -4.09 -11.38 -9.88
C ALA A 104 -2.76 -10.64 -9.82
N THR A 105 -2.25 -10.25 -10.98
CA THR A 105 -1.12 -9.34 -11.12
C THR A 105 -1.60 -8.05 -11.74
N LEU A 106 -1.40 -6.92 -11.05
CA LEU A 106 -1.67 -5.59 -11.58
C LEU A 106 -0.35 -4.89 -11.87
N GLU A 107 -0.10 -4.56 -13.14
CA GLU A 107 1.09 -3.86 -13.59
C GLU A 107 0.76 -2.39 -13.87
N VAL A 108 1.35 -1.48 -13.07
CA VAL A 108 1.22 -0.03 -13.24
C VAL A 108 2.56 0.54 -13.73
N VAL A 109 2.57 1.07 -14.94
CA VAL A 109 3.78 1.62 -15.57
C VAL A 109 3.77 3.14 -15.50
N ILE A 110 4.80 3.75 -14.92
CA ILE A 110 4.93 5.21 -14.82
C ILE A 110 6.20 5.64 -15.55
N SER A 111 6.07 6.62 -16.44
CA SER A 111 7.21 7.31 -17.04
C SER A 111 7.85 8.30 -16.05
N GLU A 112 9.11 8.03 -15.75
CA GLU A 112 9.96 8.83 -14.89
C GLU A 112 10.78 9.80 -15.77
N THR A 113 10.46 11.08 -15.73
CA THR A 113 11.37 12.15 -16.15
C THR A 113 12.64 12.16 -15.29
N MET A 114 13.79 11.80 -15.87
CA MET A 114 15.08 11.84 -15.18
C MET A 114 15.36 13.23 -14.58
N GLY A 115 15.84 13.25 -13.34
CA GLY A 115 16.25 14.49 -12.63
C GLY A 115 15.12 15.30 -11.98
N VAL A 116 13.85 14.92 -12.16
CA VAL A 116 12.69 15.69 -11.63
C VAL A 116 12.17 15.16 -10.29
N TYR A 117 12.39 13.88 -9.97
CA TYR A 117 11.77 13.29 -8.76
C TYR A 117 12.73 13.25 -7.58
N PRO A 118 12.25 13.66 -6.40
CA PRO A 118 12.95 13.37 -5.16
C PRO A 118 13.10 11.84 -5.07
N ARG A 119 14.32 11.35 -4.89
CA ARG A 119 14.61 9.95 -4.51
C ARG A 119 13.92 9.51 -3.20
N SER A 120 13.22 10.43 -2.53
CA SER A 120 12.60 10.28 -1.22
C SER A 120 11.07 10.13 -1.23
N SER A 121 10.42 10.13 -2.41
CA SER A 121 8.97 9.94 -2.50
C SER A 121 8.65 8.46 -2.65
N GLU A 122 8.06 7.87 -1.62
CA GLU A 122 7.75 6.44 -1.50
C GLU A 122 6.26 6.21 -1.71
N LEU A 123 5.89 5.06 -2.27
CA LEU A 123 4.50 4.68 -2.47
C LEU A 123 3.99 3.97 -1.20
N TYR A 124 3.15 4.65 -0.43
CA TYR A 124 2.31 3.95 0.53
C TYR A 124 1.12 3.34 -0.21
N TRP A 125 0.90 2.04 -0.05
CA TRP A 125 -0.20 1.35 -0.72
C TRP A 125 -0.90 0.38 0.21
N TYR A 126 -2.20 0.20 -0.01
CA TYR A 126 -2.96 -0.85 0.65
C TYR A 126 -3.89 -1.57 -0.33
N TYR A 127 -4.13 -2.83 -0.02
CA TYR A 127 -5.07 -3.67 -0.75
C TYR A 127 -6.42 -3.67 -0.04
N GLU A 128 -7.43 -3.13 -0.72
CA GLU A 128 -8.82 -3.11 -0.30
C GLU A 128 -9.51 -4.35 -0.87
N GLN A 129 -9.67 -5.40 -0.05
CA GLN A 129 -10.40 -6.62 -0.44
C GLN A 129 -11.91 -6.41 -0.36
N SER A 130 -12.69 -7.29 -0.99
CA SER A 130 -14.15 -7.23 -0.95
C SER A 130 -14.69 -7.40 0.47
N THR A 131 -15.83 -6.76 0.76
CA THR A 131 -16.45 -6.70 2.10
C THR A 131 -16.76 -8.05 2.75
N ASN A 132 -16.74 -9.13 1.97
CA ASN A 132 -17.01 -10.49 2.44
C ASN A 132 -15.72 -11.30 2.69
N VAL A 133 -14.55 -10.70 2.53
CA VAL A 133 -13.25 -11.34 2.69
C VAL A 133 -12.47 -10.60 3.77
N ILE A 134 -12.08 -11.33 4.82
CA ILE A 134 -11.24 -10.77 5.89
C ILE A 134 -9.84 -10.56 5.31
N ALA A 135 -9.45 -9.29 5.20
CA ALA A 135 -8.14 -8.96 4.69
C ALA A 135 -7.04 -9.31 5.72
N PRO A 136 -5.90 -9.84 5.26
CA PRO A 136 -4.69 -10.01 6.05
C PRO A 136 -4.10 -8.65 6.47
N LEU A 137 -4.63 -8.08 7.56
CA LEU A 137 -4.17 -6.82 8.12
C LEU A 137 -3.26 -7.10 9.31
N ARG A 138 -2.06 -6.51 9.34
CA ARG A 138 -1.18 -6.61 10.51
C ARG A 138 -1.70 -5.70 11.62
N TYR A 139 -1.77 -6.18 12.84
CA TYR A 139 -2.14 -5.33 13.99
C TYR A 139 -0.89 -4.82 14.69
N LEU A 140 -0.89 -3.56 15.12
CA LEU A 140 0.08 -3.12 16.12
C LEU A 140 -0.24 -3.88 17.42
N GLN A 141 0.73 -4.68 17.87
CA GLN A 141 0.62 -5.47 19.09
C GLN A 141 0.20 -4.54 20.25
N GLU A 142 -0.79 -4.98 21.05
CA GLU A 142 -1.24 -4.46 22.37
C GLU A 142 -2.71 -4.00 22.55
N GLU A 143 -3.59 -4.01 21.53
CA GLU A 143 -5.01 -3.63 21.75
C GLU A 143 -6.04 -4.44 20.95
N LYS A 144 -7.32 -4.32 21.36
CA LYS A 144 -8.48 -4.76 20.56
C LYS A 144 -8.34 -4.25 19.12
N PRO A 145 -8.65 -5.03 18.08
CA PRO A 145 -8.71 -4.56 16.70
C PRO A 145 -9.57 -3.30 16.60
N THR A 146 -8.94 -2.15 16.33
CA THR A 146 -9.63 -0.91 15.99
C THR A 146 -9.17 -0.49 14.61
N ALA A 147 -10.01 0.26 13.90
CA ALA A 147 -9.64 0.80 12.59
C ALA A 147 -8.37 1.68 12.64
N GLU A 148 -7.94 2.11 13.83
CA GLU A 148 -6.80 2.99 14.09
C GLU A 148 -5.49 2.25 14.38
N ASN A 149 -5.54 1.00 14.89
CA ASN A 149 -4.35 0.19 15.19
C ASN A 149 -4.08 -0.91 14.14
N THR A 150 -4.78 -0.82 13.01
CA THR A 150 -4.64 -1.73 11.88
C THR A 150 -3.61 -1.17 10.89
N ILE A 151 -2.55 -1.92 10.59
CA ILE A 151 -1.63 -1.63 9.48
C ILE A 151 -2.38 -1.98 8.20
N LYS A 152 -2.91 -0.95 7.56
CA LYS A 152 -3.74 -1.12 6.36
C LYS A 152 -2.90 -1.39 5.11
N GLY A 153 -1.63 -1.02 5.10
CA GLY A 153 -0.79 -1.07 3.91
C GLY A 153 0.70 -1.09 4.19
N SER A 154 1.49 -1.13 3.12
CA SER A 154 2.97 -1.12 3.17
C SER A 154 3.52 0.16 2.56
N LEU A 155 4.67 0.63 3.07
CA LEU A 155 5.51 1.61 2.39
C LEU A 155 6.44 0.86 1.43
N ASP A 156 6.30 1.13 0.14
CA ASP A 156 7.00 0.47 -0.95
C ASP A 156 6.89 -1.08 -0.91
N GLY A 157 7.73 -1.74 -1.72
CA GLY A 157 7.81 -3.18 -1.88
C GLY A 157 9.23 -3.62 -2.26
N GLU A 158 9.39 -4.86 -2.72
CA GLU A 158 10.69 -5.39 -3.12
C GLU A 158 11.21 -4.67 -4.37
N ARG A 159 12.36 -3.99 -4.26
CA ARG A 159 12.99 -3.28 -5.38
C ARG A 159 13.91 -4.23 -6.14
N ILE A 160 13.66 -4.38 -7.43
CA ILE A 160 14.48 -5.18 -8.34
C ILE A 160 15.18 -4.20 -9.28
N LEU A 161 16.51 -4.19 -9.21
CA LEU A 161 17.40 -3.36 -10.03
C LEU A 161 17.67 -4.02 -11.39
#